data_AF-A0A5J4KI77-F1
#
_entry.id   AF-A0A5J4KI77-F1
#
_cell.length_a   1.000
_cell.length_b   1.000
_cell.length_c   1.000
_cell.angle_alpha   90.00
_cell.angle_beta   90.00
_cell.angle_gamma   90.00
#
_symmetry.space_group_name_H-M   'P 1'
#
loop_
_entity.id
_entity.type
_entity.pdbx_description
1 polymer ?
#
loop_
_entity_poly.entity_id
_entity_poly.type
_entity_poly.pdbx_seq_one_letter_code
_entity_poly.pdbx_strand_id
1 'polypeptide(L)'
;MNSMLYTQPATSLTPALIIYLIDASHSMNDLCGPMTKIDLVNRALRDVIKDMVRRSMRDGVVQRRYKVAILAYSSEVVDVLGGIRDLPDLVREGTPILSAGGETDTTAGFAAVETLLQENIARFQSYPAPLVCHLTDALFTESDPSSLIKRIQTMTVNDGPVLIENVYVADKMLRASVSDWHTWGA
;
A
#
# COMPACT_ATOMS: atom_id res chain seq x y z
N MET A 1 21.47 16.94 -16.59
CA MET A 1 20.17 17.61 -16.40
C MET A 1 19.55 17.04 -15.14
N ASN A 2 19.29 17.86 -14.12
CA ASN A 2 18.68 17.40 -12.88
C ASN A 2 17.18 17.23 -13.17
N SER A 3 16.72 16.01 -13.45
CA SER A 3 15.29 15.75 -13.67
C SER A 3 14.55 16.01 -12.37
N MET A 4 13.61 16.96 -12.35
CA MET A 4 12.71 17.12 -11.21
C MET A 4 11.85 15.86 -11.12
N LEU A 5 11.93 15.18 -9.98
CA LEU A 5 11.15 13.97 -9.70
C LEU A 5 9.83 14.32 -9.00
N TYR A 6 8.85 13.44 -9.13
CA TYR A 6 7.55 13.47 -8.46
C TYR A 6 6.72 14.71 -8.81
N THR A 7 6.64 15.02 -10.10
CA THR A 7 5.94 16.20 -10.62
C THR A 7 4.67 15.84 -11.41
N GLN A 8 4.53 14.58 -11.83
CA GLN A 8 3.36 14.13 -12.59
C GLN A 8 2.12 14.02 -11.69
N PRO A 9 1.01 14.72 -12.02
CA PRO A 9 -0.22 14.59 -11.26
C PRO A 9 -0.97 13.32 -11.62
N ALA A 10 -1.65 12.74 -10.64
CA ALA A 10 -2.62 11.67 -10.88
C ALA A 10 -3.87 12.22 -11.60
N THR A 11 -4.17 11.70 -12.79
CA THR A 11 -5.35 12.08 -13.61
C THR A 11 -6.07 10.83 -14.15
N SER A 12 -7.18 11.00 -14.87
CA SER A 12 -7.83 9.87 -15.56
C SER A 12 -7.04 9.32 -16.76
N LEU A 13 -6.10 10.10 -17.30
CA LEU A 13 -5.21 9.70 -18.40
C LEU A 13 -3.90 9.09 -17.87
N THR A 14 -3.46 9.56 -16.70
CA THR A 14 -2.23 9.15 -16.00
C THR A 14 -2.55 8.77 -14.55
N PRO A 15 -3.29 7.67 -14.32
CA PRO A 15 -3.68 7.28 -12.96
C PRO A 15 -2.48 6.94 -12.08
N ALA A 16 -2.54 7.28 -10.80
CA ALA A 16 -1.51 6.84 -9.85
C ALA A 16 -1.65 5.34 -9.56
N LEU A 17 -0.52 4.62 -9.52
CA LEU A 17 -0.46 3.24 -9.04
C LEU A 17 -0.16 3.23 -7.55
N ILE A 18 -1.10 2.69 -6.76
CA ILE A 18 -0.94 2.47 -5.32
C ILE A 18 -0.98 0.97 -5.05
N ILE A 19 0.07 0.44 -4.43
CA ILE A 19 0.18 -0.97 -4.06
C ILE A 19 0.10 -1.04 -2.53
N TYR A 20 -0.95 -1.69 -2.00
CA TYR A 20 -1.04 -1.98 -0.58
C TYR A 20 -0.39 -3.35 -0.32
N LEU A 21 0.70 -3.36 0.43
CA LEU A 21 1.29 -4.57 0.97
C LEU A 21 0.86 -4.67 2.43
N ILE A 22 0.05 -5.67 2.77
CA ILE A 22 -0.59 -5.78 4.08
C ILE A 22 -0.11 -7.03 4.80
N ASP A 23 0.42 -6.83 6.00
CA ASP A 23 0.63 -7.89 6.96
C ASP A 23 -0.72 -8.47 7.39
N ALA A 24 -0.90 -9.75 7.14
CA ALA A 24 -2.05 -10.53 7.58
C ALA A 24 -1.59 -11.73 8.42
N SER A 25 -0.43 -11.65 9.06
CA SER A 25 0.08 -12.69 9.95
C SER A 25 -0.70 -12.78 11.26
N HIS A 26 -0.49 -13.86 12.03
CA HIS A 26 -1.26 -14.14 13.25
C HIS A 26 -1.32 -12.97 14.25
N SER A 27 -0.23 -12.21 14.41
CA SER A 27 -0.17 -11.07 15.33
C SER A 27 -1.09 -9.91 14.98
N MET A 28 -1.55 -9.86 13.73
CA MET A 28 -2.54 -8.87 13.28
C MET A 28 -3.94 -9.15 13.87
N ASN A 29 -4.13 -10.30 14.54
CA ASN A 29 -5.31 -10.56 15.39
C ASN A 29 -5.20 -9.91 16.78
N ASP A 30 -4.04 -9.40 17.19
CA ASP A 30 -3.92 -8.70 18.48
C ASP A 30 -4.77 -7.43 18.49
N LEU A 31 -5.20 -7.03 19.68
CA LEU A 31 -5.97 -5.81 19.87
C LEU A 31 -5.12 -4.55 19.66
N CYS A 32 -5.73 -3.57 18.99
CA CYS A 32 -5.29 -2.19 18.88
C CYS A 32 -6.47 -1.27 19.26
N GLY A 33 -6.53 -0.90 20.54
CA GLY A 33 -7.72 -0.26 21.11
C GLY A 33 -8.91 -1.24 21.19
N PRO A 34 -10.10 -0.90 20.65
CA PRO A 34 -11.31 -1.72 20.80
C PRO A 34 -11.47 -2.82 19.73
N MET A 35 -10.56 -2.92 18.76
CA MET A 35 -10.63 -3.87 17.65
C MET A 35 -9.27 -4.53 17.40
N THR A 36 -9.22 -5.57 16.56
CA THR A 36 -7.94 -6.17 16.15
C THR A 36 -7.16 -5.23 15.22
N LYS A 37 -5.83 -5.42 15.11
CA LYS A 37 -5.01 -4.66 14.14
C LYS A 37 -5.52 -4.87 12.71
N ILE A 38 -5.89 -6.09 12.32
CA ILE A 38 -6.41 -6.39 10.98
C ILE A 38 -7.78 -5.72 10.73
N ASP A 39 -8.65 -5.62 11.75
CA ASP A 39 -9.91 -4.86 11.64
C ASP A 39 -9.66 -3.37 11.44
N LEU A 40 -8.65 -2.81 12.15
CA LEU A 40 -8.23 -1.44 11.98
C LEU A 40 -7.68 -1.20 10.56
N VAL A 41 -6.87 -2.11 10.03
CA VAL A 41 -6.38 -2.08 8.64
C VAL A 41 -7.53 -2.15 7.64
N ASN A 42 -8.47 -3.09 7.81
CA ASN A 42 -9.66 -3.22 6.95
C ASN A 42 -10.50 -1.94 6.96
N ARG A 43 -10.64 -1.30 8.13
CA ARG A 43 -11.31 0.00 8.25
C ARG A 43 -10.56 1.10 7.52
N ALA A 44 -9.25 1.21 7.74
CA ALA A 44 -8.42 2.22 7.10
C ALA A 44 -8.44 2.07 5.57
N LEU A 45 -8.28 0.85 5.06
CA LEU A 45 -8.33 0.55 3.63
C LEU A 45 -9.66 0.97 3.00
N ARG A 46 -10.78 0.63 3.65
CA ARG A 46 -12.12 1.06 3.20
C ARG A 46 -12.27 2.57 3.19
N ASP A 47 -11.79 3.25 4.23
CA ASP A 47 -11.91 4.71 4.34
C ASP A 47 -11.02 5.42 3.30
N VAL A 48 -9.81 4.90 3.04
CA VAL A 48 -8.92 5.40 1.98
C VAL A 48 -9.52 5.19 0.59
N ILE A 49 -10.10 4.02 0.29
CA ILE A 49 -10.79 3.78 -1.00
C ILE A 49 -11.97 4.73 -1.16
N LYS A 50 -12.76 4.99 -0.10
CA LYS A 50 -13.83 6.00 -0.14
C LYS A 50 -13.29 7.39 -0.45
N ASP A 51 -12.15 7.77 0.12
CA ASP A 51 -11.52 9.05 -0.17
C ASP A 51 -10.98 9.13 -1.60
N MET A 52 -10.39 8.05 -2.12
CA MET A 52 -10.02 7.94 -3.55
C MET A 52 -11.24 8.14 -4.45
N VAL A 53 -12.37 7.52 -4.12
CA VAL A 53 -13.64 7.70 -4.85
C VAL A 53 -14.07 9.15 -4.82
N ARG A 54 -14.16 9.77 -3.63
CA ARG A 54 -14.55 11.18 -3.47
C ARG A 54 -13.70 12.12 -4.32
N ARG A 55 -12.37 11.92 -4.33
CA ARG A 55 -11.39 12.70 -5.12
C ARG A 55 -11.43 12.42 -6.63
N SER A 56 -12.14 11.37 -7.03
CA SER A 56 -12.26 10.92 -8.42
C SER A 56 -13.68 11.05 -8.97
N MET A 57 -14.64 11.59 -8.20
CA MET A 57 -16.00 11.80 -8.69
C MET A 57 -16.06 12.99 -9.65
N ARG A 58 -16.65 12.77 -10.83
CA ARG A 58 -17.01 13.83 -11.78
C ARG A 58 -18.32 13.48 -12.44
N ASP A 59 -19.30 14.39 -12.37
CA ASP A 59 -20.63 14.23 -12.97
C ASP A 59 -21.32 12.91 -12.60
N GLY A 60 -21.19 12.49 -11.33
CA GLY A 60 -21.78 11.24 -10.82
C GLY A 60 -21.01 9.96 -11.20
N VAL A 61 -19.90 10.06 -11.92
CA VAL A 61 -19.09 8.93 -12.38
C VAL A 61 -17.72 8.94 -11.70
N VAL A 62 -17.31 7.78 -11.17
CA VAL A 62 -15.95 7.57 -10.64
C VAL A 62 -14.97 7.51 -11.80
N GLN A 63 -14.06 8.48 -11.84
CA GLN A 63 -13.00 8.56 -12.84
C GLN A 63 -11.87 7.55 -12.52
N ARG A 64 -11.18 7.08 -13.57
CA ARG A 64 -10.04 6.16 -13.47
C ARG A 64 -8.77 6.89 -13.05
N ARG A 65 -8.77 7.54 -11.89
CA ARG A 65 -7.64 8.33 -11.37
C ARG A 65 -6.62 7.50 -10.59
N TYR A 66 -7.02 6.31 -10.17
CA TYR A 66 -6.19 5.39 -9.39
C TYR A 66 -6.23 3.99 -9.99
N LYS A 67 -5.06 3.36 -9.97
CA LYS A 67 -4.85 1.92 -10.13
C LYS A 67 -4.41 1.36 -8.78
N VAL A 68 -5.02 0.28 -8.34
CA VAL A 68 -4.83 -0.29 -7.01
C VAL A 68 -4.46 -1.77 -7.13
N ALA A 69 -3.44 -2.18 -6.40
CA ALA A 69 -3.15 -3.59 -6.12
C ALA A 69 -3.13 -3.80 -4.61
N ILE A 70 -3.54 -4.98 -4.15
CA ILE A 70 -3.53 -5.34 -2.73
C ILE A 70 -2.91 -6.73 -2.62
N LEU A 71 -1.76 -6.80 -1.95
CA LEU A 71 -1.06 -8.03 -1.61
C LEU A 71 -1.13 -8.20 -0.10
N ALA A 72 -1.62 -9.34 0.38
CA ALA A 72 -1.63 -9.70 1.79
C ALA A 72 -0.60 -10.82 2.02
N TYR A 73 0.29 -10.66 2.99
CA TYR A 73 1.30 -11.66 3.31
C TYR A 73 1.11 -12.24 4.71
N SER A 74 1.41 -13.53 4.82
CA SER A 74 1.52 -14.30 6.06
C SER A 74 2.54 -15.42 5.81
N SER A 75 2.19 -16.69 6.07
CA SER A 75 2.97 -17.86 5.60
C SER A 75 2.97 -17.98 4.08
N GLU A 76 2.01 -17.34 3.42
CA GLU A 76 1.90 -17.23 1.97
C GLU A 76 1.50 -15.81 1.58
N VAL A 77 1.69 -15.46 0.30
CA VAL A 77 1.26 -14.18 -0.26
C VAL A 77 0.03 -14.39 -1.12
N VAL A 78 -1.01 -13.62 -0.82
CA VAL A 78 -2.28 -13.61 -1.56
C VAL A 78 -2.40 -12.31 -2.33
N ASP A 79 -2.60 -12.41 -3.65
CA ASP A 79 -3.07 -11.28 -4.47
C ASP A 79 -4.57 -11.14 -4.32
N VAL A 80 -4.98 -10.18 -3.49
CA VAL A 80 -6.36 -10.01 -3.02
C VAL A 80 -7.28 -9.53 -4.15
N LEU A 81 -6.74 -8.81 -5.15
CA LEU A 81 -7.51 -8.26 -6.25
C LEU A 81 -7.33 -9.01 -7.58
N GLY A 82 -6.40 -9.98 -7.63
CA GLY A 82 -6.00 -10.66 -8.85
C GLY A 82 -5.25 -9.74 -9.81
N GLY A 83 -4.44 -8.83 -9.28
CA GLY A 83 -3.58 -7.91 -10.02
C GLY A 83 -3.96 -6.44 -9.84
N ILE A 84 -3.44 -5.60 -10.75
CA ILE A 84 -3.70 -4.16 -10.73
C ILE A 84 -5.11 -3.87 -11.28
N ARG A 85 -5.98 -3.27 -10.46
CA ARG A 85 -7.36 -2.91 -10.81
C ARG A 85 -7.56 -1.41 -10.93
N ASP A 86 -8.42 -1.00 -11.85
CA ASP A 86 -8.89 0.39 -11.90
C ASP A 86 -9.88 0.66 -10.76
N LEU A 87 -9.83 1.86 -10.16
CA LEU A 87 -10.69 2.22 -9.05
C LEU A 87 -12.20 1.99 -9.30
N PRO A 88 -12.79 2.32 -10.46
CA PRO A 88 -14.20 2.05 -10.71
C PRO A 88 -14.56 0.55 -10.67
N ASP A 89 -13.66 -0.33 -11.12
CA ASP A 89 -13.87 -1.78 -11.07
C ASP A 89 -13.81 -2.30 -9.64
N LEU A 90 -12.83 -1.83 -8.86
CA LEU A 90 -12.70 -2.13 -7.42
C LEU A 90 -13.97 -1.72 -6.65
N VAL A 91 -14.52 -0.54 -6.94
CA VAL A 91 -15.75 -0.05 -6.28
C VAL A 91 -16.95 -0.93 -6.62
N ARG A 92 -17.05 -1.41 -7.86
CA ARG A 92 -18.14 -2.29 -8.30
C ARG A 92 -18.08 -3.68 -7.66
N GLU A 93 -16.88 -4.21 -7.47
CA GLU A 93 -16.66 -5.53 -6.87
C GLU A 93 -16.71 -5.51 -5.34
N GLY A 94 -16.48 -4.33 -4.75
CA GLY A 94 -16.49 -4.11 -3.31
C GLY A 94 -15.08 -4.11 -2.72
N THR A 95 -14.94 -3.46 -1.56
CA THR A 95 -13.68 -3.47 -0.82
C THR A 95 -13.45 -4.85 -0.21
N PRO A 96 -12.30 -5.49 -0.43
CA PRO A 96 -11.99 -6.77 0.18
C PRO A 96 -11.91 -6.64 1.71
N ILE A 97 -12.22 -7.73 2.40
CA ILE A 97 -12.04 -7.86 3.86
C ILE A 97 -10.98 -8.92 4.07
N LEU A 98 -9.90 -8.53 4.73
CA LEU A 98 -8.77 -9.39 5.04
C LEU A 98 -9.00 -10.09 6.37
N SER A 99 -8.42 -11.27 6.51
CA SER A 99 -8.37 -12.02 7.77
C SER A 99 -6.92 -12.36 8.06
N ALA A 100 -6.55 -12.37 9.34
CA ALA A 100 -5.20 -12.61 9.78
C ALA A 100 -4.98 -14.07 10.21
N GLY A 101 -3.85 -14.65 9.84
CA GLY A 101 -3.46 -16.02 10.16
C GLY A 101 -2.06 -16.34 9.67
N GLY A 102 -1.55 -17.53 9.97
CA GLY A 102 -0.19 -17.92 9.57
C GLY A 102 0.93 -17.13 10.25
N GLU A 103 2.16 -17.41 9.85
CA GLU A 103 3.38 -16.76 10.33
C GLU A 103 3.68 -15.50 9.52
N THR A 104 4.63 -14.69 9.95
CA THR A 104 5.01 -13.46 9.26
C THR A 104 6.14 -13.74 8.25
N ASP A 105 5.89 -13.55 6.95
CA ASP A 105 6.94 -13.57 5.90
C ASP A 105 6.96 -12.27 5.08
N THR A 106 7.57 -11.25 5.68
CA THR A 106 7.74 -9.92 5.07
C THR A 106 8.60 -9.98 3.81
N THR A 107 9.55 -10.91 3.73
CA THR A 107 10.42 -11.09 2.56
C THR A 107 9.61 -11.57 1.37
N ALA A 108 8.75 -12.57 1.55
CA ALA A 108 7.83 -13.03 0.51
C ALA A 108 6.88 -11.91 0.07
N GLY A 109 6.35 -11.12 1.01
CA GLY A 109 5.50 -9.97 0.71
C GLY A 109 6.17 -8.96 -0.23
N PHE A 110 7.39 -8.51 0.10
CA PHE A 110 8.14 -7.60 -0.78
C PHE A 110 8.61 -8.25 -2.08
N ALA A 111 8.90 -9.56 -2.09
CA ALA A 111 9.20 -10.28 -3.33
C ALA A 111 8.02 -10.26 -4.30
N ALA A 112 6.78 -10.44 -3.81
CA ALA A 112 5.59 -10.33 -4.63
C ALA A 112 5.37 -8.90 -5.18
N VAL A 113 5.67 -7.87 -4.39
CA VAL A 113 5.65 -6.47 -4.86
C VAL A 113 6.68 -6.27 -5.98
N GLU A 114 7.91 -6.76 -5.80
CA GLU A 114 8.95 -6.66 -6.82
C GLU A 114 8.52 -7.35 -8.11
N THR A 115 7.97 -8.57 -8.05
CA THR A 115 7.45 -9.29 -9.21
C THR A 115 6.34 -8.51 -9.91
N LEU A 116 5.34 -8.03 -9.16
CA LEU A 116 4.24 -7.24 -9.73
C LEU A 116 4.74 -6.00 -10.46
N LEU A 117 5.72 -5.29 -9.89
CA LEU A 117 6.34 -4.13 -10.51
C LEU A 117 7.19 -4.52 -11.73
N GLN A 118 7.98 -5.60 -11.68
CA GLN A 118 8.82 -6.03 -12.80
C GLN A 118 7.97 -6.34 -14.04
N GLU A 119 6.81 -6.95 -13.83
CA GLU A 119 5.87 -7.29 -14.90
C GLU A 119 5.15 -6.06 -15.50
N ASN A 120 4.97 -4.99 -14.71
CA ASN A 120 4.04 -3.91 -15.07
C ASN A 120 4.66 -2.52 -15.21
N ILE A 121 5.80 -2.21 -14.58
CA ILE A 121 6.31 -0.84 -14.43
C ILE A 121 6.59 -0.14 -15.77
N ALA A 122 6.93 -0.89 -16.82
CA ALA A 122 7.11 -0.34 -18.16
C ALA A 122 5.85 0.36 -18.71
N ARG A 123 4.66 -0.04 -18.25
CA ARG A 123 3.37 0.56 -18.65
C ARG A 123 3.09 1.90 -17.96
N PHE A 124 3.86 2.23 -16.92
CA PHE A 124 3.68 3.41 -16.07
C PHE A 124 4.68 4.53 -16.37
N GLN A 125 5.42 4.45 -17.48
CA GLN A 125 6.48 5.43 -17.79
C GLN A 125 5.97 6.88 -17.88
N SER A 126 4.73 7.12 -18.29
CA SER A 126 4.13 8.46 -18.34
C SER A 126 3.24 8.80 -17.15
N TYR A 127 3.28 7.98 -16.09
CA TYR A 127 2.39 8.05 -14.95
C TYR A 127 3.17 8.59 -13.75
N PRO A 128 2.49 9.01 -12.66
CA PRO A 128 3.17 9.31 -11.40
C PRO A 128 3.98 8.10 -10.92
N ALA A 129 5.07 8.37 -10.19
CA ALA A 129 5.86 7.31 -9.57
C ALA A 129 4.96 6.38 -8.71
N PRO A 130 5.04 5.05 -8.86
CA PRO A 130 4.26 4.12 -8.05
C PRO A 130 4.56 4.28 -6.55
N LEU A 131 3.52 4.16 -5.72
CA LEU A 131 3.62 4.17 -4.26
C LEU A 131 3.27 2.78 -3.72
N VAL A 132 4.16 2.22 -2.90
CA VAL A 132 3.91 1.03 -2.09
C VAL A 132 3.63 1.47 -0.66
N CYS A 133 2.43 1.20 -0.16
CA CYS A 133 2.06 1.39 1.23
C CYS A 133 2.13 0.04 1.95
N HIS A 134 3.12 -0.13 2.83
CA HIS A 134 3.32 -1.33 3.62
C HIS A 134 2.70 -1.17 5.01
N LEU A 135 1.72 -2.01 5.37
CA LEU A 135 1.01 -1.96 6.65
C LEU A 135 1.38 -3.19 7.48
N THR A 136 2.00 -2.99 8.64
CA THR A 136 2.50 -4.07 9.52
C THR A 136 2.50 -3.64 10.98
N ASP A 137 2.58 -4.59 11.91
CA ASP A 137 2.82 -4.32 13.34
C ASP A 137 4.30 -4.36 13.74
N ALA A 138 5.20 -4.50 12.75
CA ALA A 138 6.65 -4.54 12.91
C ALA A 138 7.20 -5.74 13.69
N LEU A 139 6.45 -6.84 13.80
CA LEU A 139 7.02 -8.04 14.41
C LEU A 139 8.17 -8.61 13.56
N PHE A 140 9.21 -9.05 14.28
CA PHE A 140 10.47 -9.45 13.69
C PHE A 140 10.31 -10.78 12.95
N THR A 141 10.62 -10.78 11.65
CA THR A 141 10.77 -12.01 10.86
C THR A 141 12.22 -12.49 10.92
N GLU A 142 12.46 -13.80 10.74
CA GLU A 142 13.83 -14.32 10.70
C GLU A 142 14.64 -13.80 9.50
N SER A 143 13.97 -13.41 8.41
CA SER A 143 14.57 -12.87 7.20
C SER A 143 14.52 -11.35 7.11
N ASP A 144 15.59 -10.72 6.62
CA ASP A 144 15.69 -9.26 6.39
C ASP A 144 15.27 -8.88 4.94
N PRO A 145 14.16 -8.14 4.74
CA PRO A 145 13.70 -7.73 3.41
C PRO A 145 14.48 -6.53 2.83
N SER A 146 15.46 -5.97 3.54
CA SER A 146 16.15 -4.72 3.14
C SER A 146 16.74 -4.75 1.73
N SER A 147 17.24 -5.91 1.27
CA SER A 147 17.79 -6.04 -0.08
C SER A 147 16.72 -5.95 -1.17
N LEU A 148 15.54 -6.51 -0.94
CA LEU A 148 14.37 -6.41 -1.82
C LEU A 148 13.86 -4.98 -1.89
N ILE A 149 13.67 -4.36 -0.73
CA ILE A 149 13.20 -2.98 -0.60
C ILE A 149 14.11 -2.03 -1.39
N LYS A 150 15.44 -2.17 -1.25
CA LYS A 150 16.40 -1.37 -2.02
C LYS A 150 16.26 -1.58 -3.52
N ARG A 151 16.04 -2.82 -4.00
CA ARG A 151 15.82 -3.07 -5.42
C ARG A 151 14.54 -2.42 -5.92
N ILE A 152 13.44 -2.53 -5.19
CA ILE A 152 12.17 -1.86 -5.52
C ILE A 152 12.37 -0.34 -5.63
N GLN A 153 13.11 0.27 -4.69
CA GLN A 153 13.43 1.71 -4.73
C GLN A 153 14.34 2.11 -5.90
N THR A 154 15.02 1.17 -6.56
CA THR A 154 15.77 1.44 -7.80
C THR A 154 14.92 1.33 -9.07
N MET A 155 13.71 0.77 -8.99
CA MET A 155 12.79 0.69 -10.11
C MET A 155 12.22 2.07 -10.40
N THR A 156 12.22 2.51 -11.66
CA THR A 156 11.87 3.89 -12.02
C THR A 156 10.86 4.00 -13.14
N VAL A 157 10.09 5.07 -13.09
CA VAL A 157 9.36 5.66 -14.22
C VAL A 157 9.93 7.05 -14.51
N ASN A 158 9.49 7.72 -15.58
CA ASN A 158 10.00 9.07 -15.91
C ASN A 158 9.76 10.09 -14.79
N ASP A 159 8.70 9.92 -13.99
CA ASP A 159 8.40 10.77 -12.85
C ASP A 159 9.30 10.49 -11.64
N GLY A 160 9.95 9.32 -11.56
CA GLY A 160 10.92 9.00 -10.51
C GLY A 160 10.89 7.55 -10.05
N PRO A 161 11.71 7.22 -9.05
CA PRO A 161 11.74 5.87 -8.47
C PRO A 161 10.48 5.55 -7.69
N VAL A 162 10.21 4.26 -7.52
CA VAL A 162 9.11 3.77 -6.67
C VAL A 162 9.29 4.25 -5.23
N LEU A 163 8.22 4.74 -4.64
CA LEU A 163 8.15 5.17 -3.24
C LEU A 163 7.67 4.01 -2.37
N ILE A 164 8.23 3.87 -1.16
CA ILE A 164 7.78 2.90 -0.15
C ILE A 164 7.51 3.66 1.14
N GLU A 165 6.29 3.53 1.65
CA GLU A 165 5.84 4.07 2.93
C GLU A 165 5.52 2.91 3.87
N ASN A 166 6.13 2.91 5.07
CA ASN A 166 5.81 1.95 6.13
C ASN A 166 4.83 2.58 7.12
N VAL A 167 3.69 1.93 7.31
CA VAL A 167 2.63 2.32 8.23
C VAL A 167 2.54 1.27 9.33
N TYR A 168 2.93 1.67 10.53
CA TYR A 168 2.94 0.76 11.67
C TYR A 168 1.63 0.77 12.43
N VAL A 169 1.09 -0.43 12.70
CA VAL A 169 -0.19 -0.62 13.38
C VAL A 169 0.04 -1.23 14.76
N ALA A 170 0.20 -0.37 15.77
CA ALA A 170 0.32 -0.81 17.15
C ALA A 170 -0.13 0.27 18.15
N ASP A 171 -0.67 -0.17 19.29
CA ASP A 171 -1.21 0.69 20.36
C ASP A 171 -0.11 1.38 21.19
N LYS A 172 1.09 0.78 21.27
CA LYS A 172 2.21 1.25 22.11
C LYS A 172 3.55 1.32 21.35
N MET A 173 3.54 1.83 20.12
CA MET A 173 4.79 2.04 19.37
C MET A 173 5.65 3.15 19.94
N LEU A 174 5.04 4.16 20.57
CA LEU A 174 5.71 5.38 20.99
C LEU A 174 5.81 5.45 22.52
N ARG A 175 6.93 5.96 23.02
CA ARG A 175 7.14 6.20 24.46
C ARG A 175 6.13 7.19 25.04
N ALA A 176 5.59 8.08 24.21
CA ALA A 176 4.54 9.04 24.56
C ALA A 176 3.54 9.16 23.40
N SER A 177 2.27 9.39 23.72
CA SER A 177 1.22 9.63 22.73
C SER A 177 1.51 10.90 21.92
N VAL A 178 1.28 10.85 20.61
CA VAL A 178 1.36 12.03 19.74
C VAL A 178 0.09 12.85 19.92
N SER A 179 0.21 14.02 20.56
CA SER A 179 -0.92 14.94 20.76
C SER A 179 -1.20 15.80 19.53
N ASP A 180 -0.17 16.13 18.76
CA ASP A 180 -0.26 16.79 17.46
C ASP A 180 0.81 16.21 16.53
N TRP A 181 0.38 15.63 15.42
CA TRP A 181 1.28 14.99 14.47
C TRP A 181 2.04 16.00 13.60
N HIS A 182 1.61 17.27 13.54
CA HIS A 182 2.31 18.30 12.78
C HIS A 182 3.61 18.75 13.46
N THR A 183 3.73 18.56 14.77
CA THR A 183 4.91 18.94 15.57
C THR A 183 5.71 17.71 16.03
N TRP A 184 5.31 16.52 15.59
CA TRP A 184 5.90 15.28 16.05
C TRP A 184 7.28 15.06 15.42
N GLY A 185 8.31 14.95 16.26
CA GLY A 185 9.70 14.76 15.84
C GLY A 185 10.52 16.05 15.65
N ALA A 186 9.98 17.21 16.04
CA ALA A 186 10.70 18.48 16.17
C ALA A 186 11.54 18.55 17.46
#